data_AF-A0A447TQT2-F1
#
_entry.id   AF-A0A447TQT2-F1
#
_cell.length_a   1.000
_cell.length_b   1.000
_cell.length_c   1.000
_cell.angle_alpha   90.00
_cell.angle_beta   90.00
_cell.angle_gamma   90.00
#
_symmetry.space_group_name_H-M   'P 1'
#
loop_
_entity.id
_entity.type
_entity.pdbx_description
1 polymer ?
#
loop_
_entity_poly.entity_id
_entity_poly.type
_entity_poly.pdbx_seq_one_letter_code
_entity_poly.pdbx_strand_id
1 'polypeptide(L)'
;MKHYFSCLKGDTIKAIFLVCLAVGVVGMSYGSLAMAYGFPLWVPFVLSIFVLAGASEFMFIGIVASGGNPLAAAAAGLLVNARHVPFGVTVRDFGWHPAPPAFFGCHIMNDESVVFGLSQKTPEQRKAAYWLCGLGVALFWPIGTLIGAGVGKLLPAPETIGLDAVFPAILLALVIPAFKNRTTLIRGCSGAALSLAAVPFVAAGLPVLLSLLGLLARKKIMGNMTLFIIGIALLSAGTYLMRLGGAKLGSRLALSERSQALLSDAATVLLFSVALATTFYEGEHFAGMAARSWGWLRRIFSLA
;
A
#
# COMPACT_ATOMS: atom_id res chain seq x y z
N MET A 1 7.73 30.07 2.20
CA MET A 1 7.40 28.86 3.01
C MET A 1 7.15 29.15 4.49
N LYS A 2 7.96 29.96 5.21
CA LYS A 2 7.76 30.23 6.66
C LYS A 2 6.38 30.82 7.04
N HIS A 3 5.77 31.65 6.18
CA HIS A 3 4.42 32.18 6.41
C HIS A 3 3.26 31.21 6.13
N TYR A 4 3.52 30.08 5.46
CA TYR A 4 2.44 29.17 5.05
C TYR A 4 2.04 28.20 6.17
N PHE A 5 3.01 27.78 6.98
CA PHE A 5 2.82 26.84 8.08
C PHE A 5 2.70 27.53 9.44
N SER A 6 2.85 28.86 9.50
CA SER A 6 2.78 29.62 10.76
C SER A 6 1.40 29.61 11.42
N CYS A 7 0.35 29.19 10.70
CA CYS A 7 -0.99 28.99 11.27
C CYS A 7 -1.12 27.69 12.07
N LEU A 8 -0.15 26.76 11.95
CA LEU A 8 -0.15 25.49 12.67
C LEU A 8 0.44 25.65 14.07
N LYS A 9 -0.15 24.94 15.03
CA LYS A 9 0.41 24.84 16.39
C LYS A 9 1.69 24.01 16.38
N GLY A 10 2.62 24.31 17.29
CA GLY A 10 3.88 23.58 17.42
C GLY A 10 3.68 22.07 17.63
N ASP A 11 2.66 21.67 18.39
CA ASP A 11 2.35 20.25 18.63
C ASP A 11 1.89 19.53 17.36
N THR A 12 1.12 20.21 16.50
CA THR A 12 0.71 19.67 15.20
C THR A 12 1.91 19.45 14.29
N ILE A 13 2.85 20.40 14.25
CA ILE A 13 4.07 20.28 13.45
C ILE A 13 4.93 19.11 13.96
N LYS A 14 5.09 18.97 15.28
CA LYS A 14 5.81 17.85 15.89
C LYS A 14 5.14 16.51 15.56
N ALA A 15 3.82 16.42 15.68
CA ALA A 15 3.08 15.21 15.35
C ALA A 15 3.25 14.82 13.87
N ILE A 16 3.14 15.77 12.95
CA ILE A 16 3.36 15.53 11.51
C ILE A 16 4.79 15.03 11.27
N PHE A 17 5.79 15.66 11.88
CA PHE A 17 7.18 15.23 11.74
C PHE A 17 7.40 13.81 12.24
N LEU A 18 6.88 13.46 13.42
CA LEU A 18 6.98 12.10 13.98
C LEU A 18 6.30 11.06 13.08
N VAL A 19 5.15 11.39 12.51
CA VAL A 19 4.47 10.51 11.54
C VAL A 19 5.28 10.36 10.26
N CYS A 20 5.85 11.44 9.72
CA CYS A 20 6.72 11.34 8.53
C CYS A 20 7.96 10.48 8.81
N LEU A 21 8.55 10.61 10.00
CA LEU A 21 9.67 9.77 10.42
C LEU A 21 9.26 8.30 10.50
N ALA A 22 8.11 7.99 11.11
CA ALA A 22 7.57 6.65 11.17
C ALA A 22 7.30 6.07 9.77
N VAL A 23 6.72 6.87 8.87
CA VAL A 23 6.52 6.50 7.46
C VAL A 23 7.88 6.21 6.79
N GLY A 24 8.91 7.01 7.06
CA GLY A 24 10.27 6.72 6.58
C GLY A 24 10.82 5.38 7.08
N VAL A 25 10.55 5.02 8.34
CA VAL A 25 10.91 3.70 8.89
C VAL A 25 10.17 2.58 8.18
N VAL A 26 8.87 2.72 7.94
CA VAL A 26 8.11 1.75 7.14
C VAL A 26 8.65 1.67 5.70
N GLY A 27 9.07 2.80 5.13
CA GLY A 27 9.75 2.86 3.83
C GLY A 27 11.05 2.07 3.82
N MET A 28 11.83 2.08 4.92
CA MET A 28 13.01 1.24 5.06
C MET A 28 12.66 -0.25 5.01
N SER A 29 11.59 -0.66 5.69
CA SER A 29 11.09 -2.03 5.60
C SER A 29 10.67 -2.38 4.17
N TYR A 30 9.96 -1.47 3.49
CA TYR A 30 9.55 -1.66 2.09
C TYR A 30 10.72 -1.86 1.14
N GLY A 31 11.71 -0.96 1.17
CA GLY A 31 12.89 -1.04 0.32
C GLY A 31 13.73 -2.28 0.60
N SER A 32 13.96 -2.60 1.87
CA SER A 32 14.71 -3.81 2.26
C SER A 32 14.01 -5.08 1.79
N LEU A 33 12.68 -5.14 1.92
CA LEU A 33 11.88 -6.29 1.52
C LEU A 33 11.87 -6.48 0.00
N ALA A 34 11.68 -5.41 -0.76
CA ALA A 34 11.73 -5.48 -2.22
C ALA A 34 13.10 -6.00 -2.72
N MET A 35 14.19 -5.53 -2.11
CA MET A 35 15.54 -6.00 -2.44
C MET A 35 15.75 -7.48 -2.03
N ALA A 36 15.24 -7.88 -0.87
CA ALA A 36 15.27 -9.27 -0.42
C ALA A 36 14.58 -10.19 -1.43
N TYR A 37 13.41 -9.80 -1.93
CA TYR A 37 12.72 -10.55 -2.99
C TYR A 37 13.38 -10.44 -4.36
N GLY A 38 14.54 -9.78 -4.51
CA GLY A 38 15.29 -9.74 -5.76
C GLY A 38 14.76 -8.73 -6.79
N PHE A 39 13.92 -7.78 -6.38
CA PHE A 39 13.53 -6.68 -7.26
C PHE A 39 14.72 -5.74 -7.50
N PRO A 40 14.87 -5.21 -8.72
CA PRO A 40 15.84 -4.15 -8.96
C PRO A 40 15.38 -2.86 -8.27
N LEU A 41 16.33 -2.10 -7.71
CA LEU A 41 16.08 -0.87 -6.91
C LEU A 41 15.10 0.12 -7.55
N TRP A 42 15.13 0.24 -8.87
CA TRP A 42 14.27 1.19 -9.57
C TRP A 42 12.78 0.87 -9.39
N VAL A 43 12.38 -0.41 -9.20
CA VAL A 43 10.98 -0.78 -9.00
C VAL A 43 10.39 -0.19 -7.72
N PRO A 44 10.89 -0.51 -6.51
CA PRO A 44 10.36 0.08 -5.29
C PRO A 44 10.58 1.59 -5.24
N PHE A 45 11.68 2.11 -5.81
CA PHE A 45 11.92 3.55 -5.81
C PHE A 45 10.91 4.32 -6.67
N VAL A 46 10.66 3.88 -7.90
CA VAL A 46 9.66 4.50 -8.79
C VAL A 46 8.26 4.39 -8.18
N LEU A 47 7.88 3.22 -7.65
CA LEU A 47 6.62 3.07 -6.94
C LEU A 47 6.49 4.07 -5.79
N SER A 48 7.52 4.20 -4.94
CA SER A 48 7.52 5.11 -3.79
C SER A 48 7.33 6.58 -4.17
N ILE A 49 7.81 7.01 -5.33
CA ILE A 49 7.67 8.38 -5.81
C ILE A 49 6.31 8.58 -6.47
N PHE A 50 5.91 7.69 -7.38
CA PHE A 50 4.78 7.93 -8.26
C PHE A 50 3.43 7.47 -7.69
N VAL A 51 3.44 6.50 -6.78
CA VAL A 51 2.24 5.99 -6.13
C VAL A 51 2.00 6.73 -4.82
N LEU A 52 3.00 6.86 -3.94
CA LEU A 52 2.85 7.47 -2.60
C LEU A 52 1.67 6.87 -1.82
N ALA A 53 1.55 5.54 -1.84
CA ALA A 53 0.48 4.82 -1.16
C ALA A 53 1.00 3.44 -0.72
N GLY A 54 1.69 3.42 0.43
CA GLY A 54 2.50 2.29 0.89
C GLY A 54 1.75 0.95 0.89
N ALA A 55 0.49 0.91 1.32
CA ALA A 55 -0.29 -0.34 1.33
C ALA A 55 -0.43 -0.97 -0.06
N SER A 56 -0.69 -0.17 -1.08
CA SER A 56 -0.78 -0.65 -2.47
C SER A 56 0.58 -1.02 -3.05
N GLU A 57 1.65 -0.36 -2.63
CA GLU A 57 3.03 -0.64 -3.05
C GLU A 57 3.53 -1.96 -2.47
N PHE A 58 3.27 -2.21 -1.18
CA PHE A 58 3.50 -3.52 -0.55
C PHE A 58 2.68 -4.60 -1.25
N MET A 59 1.39 -4.37 -1.45
CA MET A 59 0.53 -5.33 -2.16
C MET A 59 1.07 -5.65 -3.56
N PHE A 60 1.51 -4.63 -4.31
CA PHE A 60 2.10 -4.83 -5.63
C PHE A 60 3.36 -5.71 -5.57
N ILE A 61 4.32 -5.34 -4.71
CA ILE A 61 5.58 -6.07 -4.57
C ILE A 61 5.34 -7.51 -4.19
N GLY A 62 4.50 -7.80 -3.20
CA GLY A 62 4.39 -9.17 -2.74
C GLY A 62 3.50 -10.08 -3.59
N ILE A 63 2.47 -9.55 -4.29
CA ILE A 63 1.77 -10.35 -5.31
C ILE A 63 2.76 -10.75 -6.42
N VAL A 64 3.63 -9.84 -6.84
CA VAL A 64 4.64 -10.15 -7.87
C VAL A 64 5.73 -11.08 -7.31
N ALA A 65 6.15 -10.89 -6.06
CA ALA A 65 7.13 -11.75 -5.39
C ALA A 65 6.63 -13.18 -5.23
N SER A 66 5.32 -13.38 -5.01
CA SER A 66 4.69 -14.69 -4.93
C SER A 66 4.41 -15.33 -6.31
N GLY A 67 4.99 -14.79 -7.39
CA GLY A 67 4.83 -15.31 -8.76
C GLY A 67 3.60 -14.79 -9.51
N GLY A 68 2.87 -13.81 -8.95
CA GLY A 68 1.71 -13.21 -9.57
C GLY A 68 2.03 -12.24 -10.72
N ASN A 69 1.04 -11.96 -11.56
CA ASN A 69 1.17 -11.05 -12.69
C ASN A 69 1.21 -9.57 -12.22
N PRO A 70 2.18 -8.75 -12.66
CA PRO A 70 2.25 -7.31 -12.33
C PRO A 70 0.97 -6.51 -12.64
N LEU A 71 0.20 -6.88 -13.65
CA LEU A 71 -1.08 -6.23 -13.97
C LEU A 71 -2.16 -6.56 -12.93
N ALA A 72 -2.21 -7.81 -12.46
CA ALA A 72 -3.11 -8.22 -11.39
C ALA A 72 -2.71 -7.56 -10.06
N ALA A 73 -1.40 -7.46 -9.81
CA ALA A 73 -0.84 -6.73 -8.68
C ALA A 73 -1.22 -5.23 -8.72
N ALA A 74 -1.15 -4.60 -9.89
CA ALA A 74 -1.60 -3.23 -10.10
C ALA A 74 -3.10 -3.08 -9.85
N ALA A 75 -3.93 -3.99 -10.38
CA ALA A 75 -5.38 -3.98 -10.17
C ALA A 75 -5.73 -4.10 -8.68
N ALA A 76 -5.09 -5.02 -7.95
CA ALA A 76 -5.27 -5.19 -6.52
C ALA A 76 -4.83 -3.92 -5.75
N GLY A 77 -3.67 -3.35 -6.09
CA GLY A 77 -3.20 -2.08 -5.51
C GLY A 77 -4.16 -0.92 -5.78
N LEU A 78 -4.74 -0.84 -6.98
CA LEU A 78 -5.76 0.17 -7.31
C LEU A 78 -7.05 -0.03 -6.52
N LEU A 79 -7.47 -1.28 -6.25
CA LEU A 79 -8.60 -1.55 -5.36
C LEU A 79 -8.32 -1.09 -3.93
N VAL A 80 -7.10 -1.27 -3.42
CA VAL A 80 -6.69 -0.69 -2.12
C VAL A 80 -6.77 0.83 -2.15
N ASN A 81 -6.35 1.45 -3.25
CA ASN A 81 -6.33 2.89 -3.43
C ASN A 81 -7.68 3.49 -3.82
N ALA A 82 -8.73 2.70 -4.00
CA ALA A 82 -10.07 3.22 -4.34
C ALA A 82 -10.60 4.22 -3.29
N ARG A 83 -10.13 4.13 -2.04
CA ARG A 83 -10.40 5.11 -0.97
C ARG A 83 -9.87 6.52 -1.25
N HIS A 84 -8.94 6.68 -2.19
CA HIS A 84 -8.44 8.00 -2.59
C HIS A 84 -9.48 8.81 -3.38
N VAL A 85 -10.49 8.16 -3.97
CA VAL A 85 -11.60 8.87 -4.64
C VAL A 85 -12.38 9.75 -3.65
N PRO A 86 -12.95 9.22 -2.55
CA PRO A 86 -13.62 10.07 -1.57
C PRO A 86 -12.68 11.08 -0.92
N PHE A 87 -11.41 10.72 -0.65
CA PHE A 87 -10.44 11.70 -0.13
C PHE A 87 -10.26 12.88 -1.06
N GLY A 88 -10.14 12.64 -2.38
CA GLY A 88 -10.03 13.69 -3.38
C GLY A 88 -11.22 14.64 -3.35
N VAL A 89 -12.44 14.13 -3.14
CA VAL A 89 -13.64 14.97 -2.95
C VAL A 89 -13.50 15.84 -1.70
N THR A 90 -13.05 15.27 -0.58
CA THR A 90 -12.96 15.99 0.70
C THR A 90 -11.87 17.06 0.71
N VAL A 91 -10.70 16.80 0.11
CA VAL A 91 -9.57 17.74 0.13
C VAL A 91 -9.63 18.79 -0.99
N ARG A 92 -10.60 18.69 -1.89
CA ARG A 92 -10.81 19.67 -2.98
C ARG A 92 -10.89 21.10 -2.47
N ASP A 93 -11.55 21.29 -1.34
CA ASP A 93 -11.78 22.61 -0.75
C ASP A 93 -10.55 23.14 0.02
N PHE A 94 -9.43 22.41 0.04
CA PHE A 94 -8.16 22.88 0.61
C PHE A 94 -7.43 23.87 -0.32
N GLY A 95 -8.15 24.55 -1.21
CA GLY A 95 -7.68 25.71 -1.97
C GLY A 95 -6.69 25.38 -3.09
N TRP A 96 -7.02 24.41 -3.94
CA TRP A 96 -6.17 23.92 -5.03
C TRP A 96 -6.26 24.75 -6.32
N HIS A 97 -7.03 25.85 -6.32
CA HIS A 97 -7.27 26.67 -7.51
C HIS A 97 -6.60 28.04 -7.45
N PRO A 98 -6.04 28.52 -8.59
CA PRO A 98 -5.83 27.81 -9.86
C PRO A 98 -4.51 27.02 -9.91
N ALA A 99 -4.33 26.15 -10.93
CA ALA A 99 -3.09 25.40 -11.18
C ALA A 99 -1.87 26.36 -11.27
N PRO A 100 -0.64 25.97 -10.87
CA PRO A 100 -0.10 24.59 -10.67
C PRO A 100 -0.37 23.81 -9.34
N PRO A 101 -0.73 24.40 -8.20
CA PRO A 101 -0.87 23.71 -6.91
C PRO A 101 -1.81 22.48 -6.91
N ALA A 102 -2.82 22.43 -7.78
CA ALA A 102 -3.74 21.30 -7.87
C ALA A 102 -3.07 19.98 -8.25
N PHE A 103 -2.12 20.01 -9.19
CA PHE A 103 -1.44 18.80 -9.66
C PHE A 103 -0.60 18.18 -8.54
N PHE A 104 0.22 19.02 -7.90
CA PHE A 104 1.07 18.59 -6.80
C PHE A 104 0.24 18.21 -5.56
N GLY A 105 -0.83 18.95 -5.27
CA GLY A 105 -1.78 18.59 -4.23
C GLY A 105 -2.37 17.22 -4.46
N CYS A 106 -2.87 16.93 -5.67
CA CYS A 106 -3.32 15.59 -6.03
C CYS A 106 -2.21 14.57 -5.77
N HIS A 107 -1.00 14.80 -6.27
CA HIS A 107 0.07 13.82 -6.22
C HIS A 107 0.48 13.45 -4.79
N ILE A 108 0.63 14.43 -3.89
CA ILE A 108 1.06 14.20 -2.49
C ILE A 108 -0.05 13.64 -1.59
N MET A 109 -1.27 13.45 -2.11
CA MET A 109 -2.39 12.93 -1.31
C MET A 109 -2.14 11.50 -0.84
N ASN A 110 -2.01 11.33 0.48
CA ASN A 110 -1.93 10.05 1.17
C ASN A 110 -2.82 10.07 2.42
N ASP A 111 -3.01 8.90 3.05
CA ASP A 111 -3.89 8.74 4.21
C ASP A 111 -3.51 9.74 5.33
N GLU A 112 -2.22 9.89 5.62
CA GLU A 112 -1.68 10.73 6.67
C GLU A 112 -1.99 12.22 6.42
N SER A 113 -1.72 12.69 5.19
CA SER A 113 -1.96 14.08 4.78
C SER A 113 -3.44 14.45 4.87
N VAL A 114 -4.33 13.53 4.48
CA VAL A 114 -5.78 13.70 4.54
C VAL A 114 -6.24 13.75 6.00
N VAL A 115 -5.78 12.80 6.84
CA VAL A 115 -6.12 12.76 8.26
C VAL A 115 -5.65 14.02 8.99
N PHE A 116 -4.40 14.43 8.80
CA PHE A 116 -3.88 15.65 9.44
C PHE A 116 -4.58 16.90 8.94
N GLY A 117 -4.88 16.97 7.63
CA GLY A 117 -5.64 18.05 7.04
C GLY A 117 -7.04 18.15 7.66
N LEU A 118 -7.82 17.08 7.64
CA LEU A 118 -9.21 17.06 8.14
C LEU A 118 -9.32 17.25 9.66
N SER A 119 -8.28 16.92 10.41
CA SER A 119 -8.25 17.11 11.87
C SER A 119 -8.12 18.58 12.30
N GLN A 120 -7.85 19.50 11.37
CA GLN A 120 -7.73 20.92 11.69
C GLN A 120 -9.07 21.67 11.67
N LYS A 121 -9.14 22.72 12.49
CA LYS A 121 -10.38 23.50 12.70
C LYS A 121 -10.63 24.51 11.58
N THR A 122 -9.61 25.28 11.20
CA THR A 122 -9.77 26.36 10.19
C THR A 122 -9.32 25.90 8.81
N PRO A 123 -9.91 26.41 7.71
CA PRO A 123 -9.52 26.06 6.34
C PRO A 123 -8.01 26.24 6.07
N GLU A 124 -7.39 27.29 6.61
CA GLU A 124 -5.97 27.60 6.44
C GLU A 124 -5.10 26.54 7.12
N GLN A 125 -5.48 26.12 8.34
CA GLN A 125 -4.78 25.07 9.05
C GLN A 125 -4.94 23.72 8.35
N ARG A 126 -6.13 23.39 7.84
CA ARG A 126 -6.38 22.15 7.09
C ARG A 126 -5.43 22.04 5.91
N LYS A 127 -5.35 23.11 5.12
CA LYS A 127 -4.43 23.22 3.98
C LYS A 127 -2.97 23.09 4.42
N ALA A 128 -2.55 23.85 5.43
CA ALA A 128 -1.17 23.83 5.91
C ALA A 128 -0.75 22.44 6.42
N ALA A 129 -1.59 21.78 7.22
CA ALA A 129 -1.33 20.45 7.77
C ALA A 129 -1.26 19.38 6.66
N TYR A 130 -2.20 19.45 5.70
CA TYR A 130 -2.21 18.58 4.53
C TYR A 130 -0.90 18.67 3.74
N TRP A 131 -0.49 19.89 3.38
CA TRP A 131 0.73 20.12 2.60
C TRP A 131 2.00 19.75 3.36
N LEU A 132 2.08 20.11 4.64
CA LEU A 132 3.25 19.80 5.47
C LEU A 132 3.43 18.28 5.59
N CYS A 133 2.35 17.55 5.85
CA CYS A 133 2.39 16.10 5.98
C CYS A 133 2.60 15.41 4.62
N GLY A 134 1.87 15.81 3.58
CA GLY A 134 2.02 15.24 2.24
C GLY A 134 3.43 15.40 1.66
N LEU A 135 4.02 16.60 1.80
CA LEU A 135 5.42 16.84 1.40
C LEU A 135 6.41 16.06 2.27
N GLY A 136 6.14 15.96 3.58
CA GLY A 136 6.95 15.17 4.49
C GLY A 136 6.95 13.69 4.09
N VAL A 137 5.79 13.10 3.83
CA VAL A 137 5.68 11.72 3.31
C VAL A 137 6.38 11.57 1.97
N ALA A 138 6.17 12.50 1.03
CA ALA A 138 6.83 12.47 -0.29
C ALA A 138 8.37 12.54 -0.22
N LEU A 139 8.92 12.98 0.91
CA LEU A 139 10.35 13.00 1.17
C LEU A 139 10.81 11.75 1.95
N PHE A 140 10.20 11.50 3.11
CA PHE A 140 10.63 10.44 4.02
C PHE A 140 10.36 9.05 3.46
N TRP A 141 9.27 8.84 2.70
CA TRP A 141 8.93 7.54 2.13
C TRP A 141 9.95 7.05 1.09
N PRO A 142 10.28 7.81 0.03
CA PRO A 142 11.33 7.41 -0.92
C PRO A 142 12.72 7.33 -0.29
N ILE A 143 13.07 8.23 0.63
CA ILE A 143 14.36 8.17 1.34
C ILE A 143 14.46 6.89 2.18
N GLY A 144 13.41 6.57 2.94
CA GLY A 144 13.29 5.33 3.68
C GLY A 144 13.48 4.13 2.75
N THR A 145 12.80 4.14 1.60
CA THR A 145 12.92 3.09 0.58
C THR A 145 14.36 2.91 0.08
N LEU A 146 15.09 3.99 -0.18
CA LEU A 146 16.48 3.93 -0.59
C LEU A 146 17.41 3.40 0.52
N ILE A 147 17.24 3.88 1.75
CA ILE A 147 18.02 3.42 2.91
C ILE A 147 17.77 1.93 3.14
N GLY A 148 16.50 1.53 3.17
CA GLY A 148 16.06 0.15 3.29
C GLY A 148 16.63 -0.74 2.20
N ALA A 149 16.61 -0.29 0.96
CA ALA A 149 17.20 -1.04 -0.15
C ALA A 149 18.73 -1.18 -0.03
N GLY A 150 19.42 -0.18 0.54
CA GLY A 150 20.84 -0.28 0.90
C GLY A 150 21.10 -1.36 1.95
N VAL A 151 20.31 -1.37 3.03
CA VAL A 151 20.37 -2.39 4.08
C VAL A 151 20.02 -3.77 3.55
N GLY A 152 19.00 -3.88 2.70
CA GLY A 152 18.54 -5.13 2.11
C GLY A 152 19.60 -5.85 1.27
N LYS A 153 20.56 -5.13 0.68
CA LYS A 153 21.71 -5.73 -0.03
C LYS A 153 22.70 -6.42 0.90
N LEU A 154 22.70 -6.05 2.18
CA LEU A 154 23.56 -6.64 3.21
C LEU A 154 22.90 -7.83 3.90
N LEU A 155 21.60 -8.06 3.68
CA LEU A 155 20.88 -9.17 4.28
C LEU A 155 21.22 -10.49 3.58
N PRO A 156 21.41 -11.59 4.33
CA PRO A 156 21.52 -12.94 3.77
C PRO A 156 20.33 -13.29 2.87
N ALA A 157 20.51 -14.29 2.01
CA ALA A 157 19.46 -14.75 1.10
C ALA A 157 18.14 -15.01 1.87
N PRO A 158 16.98 -14.60 1.33
CA PRO A 158 15.69 -14.64 2.04
C PRO A 158 15.36 -15.96 2.72
N GLU A 159 15.73 -17.05 2.05
CA GLU A 159 15.55 -18.44 2.45
C GLU A 159 16.26 -18.79 3.77
N THR A 160 17.27 -18.02 4.17
CA THR A 160 18.12 -18.30 5.35
C THR A 160 17.69 -17.58 6.63
N ILE A 161 16.81 -16.57 6.53
CA ILE A 161 16.39 -15.74 7.67
C ILE A 161 14.88 -15.64 7.86
N GLY A 162 14.08 -16.46 7.16
CA GLY A 162 12.62 -16.46 7.28
C GLY A 162 11.93 -15.24 6.64
N LEU A 163 12.58 -14.60 5.66
CA LEU A 163 12.04 -13.42 4.95
C LEU A 163 10.75 -13.73 4.18
N ASP A 164 10.55 -15.00 3.85
CA ASP A 164 9.28 -15.58 3.37
C ASP A 164 8.07 -15.24 4.25
N ALA A 165 8.22 -15.12 5.57
CA ALA A 165 7.15 -14.76 6.48
C ALA A 165 7.01 -13.24 6.72
N VAL A 166 8.00 -12.44 6.30
CA VAL A 166 8.04 -11.00 6.57
C VAL A 166 6.99 -10.24 5.76
N PHE A 167 6.75 -10.63 4.51
CA PHE A 167 5.76 -9.97 3.67
C PHE A 167 4.32 -10.13 4.20
N PRO A 168 3.82 -11.35 4.48
CA PRO A 168 2.52 -11.50 5.12
C PRO A 168 2.42 -10.79 6.47
N ALA A 169 3.49 -10.80 7.27
CA ALA A 169 3.52 -10.11 8.56
C ALA A 169 3.36 -8.59 8.40
N ILE A 170 3.98 -7.98 7.39
CA ILE A 170 3.81 -6.55 7.11
C ILE A 170 2.38 -6.26 6.65
N LEU A 171 1.81 -7.07 5.75
CA LEU A 171 0.42 -6.89 5.34
C LEU A 171 -0.54 -7.03 6.52
N LEU A 172 -0.33 -8.00 7.41
CA LEU A 172 -1.10 -8.14 8.64
C LEU A 172 -0.93 -6.94 9.56
N ALA A 173 0.30 -6.46 9.77
CA ALA A 173 0.58 -5.28 10.58
C ALA A 173 -0.10 -4.01 10.05
N LEU A 174 -0.24 -3.88 8.72
CA LEU A 174 -0.98 -2.78 8.09
C LEU A 174 -2.50 -2.88 8.30
N VAL A 175 -3.04 -4.09 8.45
CA VAL A 175 -4.48 -4.34 8.57
C VAL A 175 -4.95 -4.41 10.01
N ILE A 176 -4.13 -4.89 10.95
CA ILE A 176 -4.48 -5.02 12.38
C ILE A 176 -5.12 -3.75 12.96
N PRO A 177 -4.59 -2.52 12.72
CA PRO A 177 -5.19 -1.30 13.24
C PRO A 177 -6.60 -1.00 12.71
N ALA A 178 -7.00 -1.59 11.57
CA ALA A 178 -8.32 -1.42 10.97
C ALA A 178 -9.39 -2.33 11.61
N PHE A 179 -8.99 -3.40 12.32
CA PHE A 179 -9.91 -4.34 12.98
C PHE A 179 -10.43 -3.87 14.36
N LYS A 180 -10.68 -2.58 14.52
CA LYS A 180 -11.27 -2.02 15.76
C LYS A 180 -12.78 -2.26 15.86
N ASN A 181 -13.47 -2.43 14.72
CA ASN A 181 -14.91 -2.67 14.66
C ASN A 181 -15.19 -4.14 14.31
N ARG A 182 -16.14 -4.74 15.05
CA ARG A 182 -16.64 -6.11 14.81
C ARG A 182 -17.13 -6.31 13.38
N THR A 183 -17.73 -5.30 12.76
CA THR A 183 -18.19 -5.39 11.35
C THR A 183 -17.02 -5.50 10.37
N THR A 184 -15.98 -4.70 10.51
CA THR A 184 -14.78 -4.75 9.66
C THR A 184 -14.03 -6.07 9.87
N LEU A 185 -13.98 -6.57 11.12
CA LEU A 185 -13.41 -7.88 11.42
C LEU A 185 -14.18 -9.01 10.73
N ILE A 186 -15.52 -9.03 10.82
CA ILE A 186 -16.36 -10.04 10.15
C ILE A 186 -16.14 -9.98 8.64
N ARG A 187 -16.18 -8.78 8.04
CA ARG A 187 -15.93 -8.60 6.60
C ARG A 187 -14.54 -9.12 6.20
N GLY A 188 -13.51 -8.76 6.98
CA GLY A 188 -12.13 -9.24 6.81
C GLY A 188 -12.05 -10.76 6.83
N CYS A 189 -12.55 -11.38 7.89
CA CYS A 189 -12.54 -12.84 8.05
C CYS A 189 -13.36 -13.56 6.98
N SER A 190 -14.55 -13.05 6.62
CA SER A 190 -15.37 -13.63 5.56
C SER A 190 -14.71 -13.53 4.20
N GLY A 191 -14.11 -12.38 3.86
CA GLY A 191 -13.38 -12.20 2.61
C GLY A 191 -12.12 -13.06 2.55
N ALA A 192 -11.39 -13.19 3.66
CA ALA A 192 -10.27 -14.11 3.78
C ALA A 192 -10.70 -15.57 3.60
N ALA A 193 -11.77 -15.99 4.27
CA ALA A 193 -12.30 -17.34 4.16
C ALA A 193 -12.72 -17.65 2.72
N LEU A 194 -13.43 -16.74 2.05
CA LEU A 194 -13.80 -16.88 0.64
C LEU A 194 -12.56 -16.91 -0.26
N SER A 195 -11.58 -16.05 -0.02
CA SER A 195 -10.32 -16.02 -0.79
C SER A 195 -9.56 -17.34 -0.64
N LEU A 196 -9.39 -17.84 0.59
CA LEU A 196 -8.70 -19.10 0.89
C LEU A 196 -9.47 -20.31 0.36
N ALA A 197 -10.80 -20.29 0.43
CA ALA A 197 -11.67 -21.32 -0.13
C ALA A 197 -11.69 -21.29 -1.65
N ALA A 198 -11.41 -20.14 -2.28
CA ALA A 198 -11.30 -20.03 -3.73
C ALA A 198 -9.97 -20.54 -4.27
N VAL A 199 -8.87 -20.53 -3.48
CA VAL A 199 -7.53 -20.98 -3.95
C VAL A 199 -7.52 -22.37 -4.61
N PRO A 200 -8.27 -23.39 -4.14
CA PRO A 200 -8.28 -24.72 -4.77
C PRO A 200 -9.16 -24.83 -6.04
N PHE A 201 -10.15 -23.95 -6.22
CA PHE A 201 -11.14 -24.03 -7.32
C PHE A 201 -10.92 -22.98 -8.40
N VAL A 202 -10.36 -21.85 -7.98
CA VAL A 202 -9.79 -20.81 -8.81
C VAL A 202 -8.30 -21.03 -8.69
N ALA A 203 -7.75 -21.82 -9.61
CA ALA A 203 -6.32 -21.86 -9.84
C ALA A 203 -5.76 -20.43 -9.73
N ALA A 204 -4.59 -20.26 -9.13
CA ALA A 204 -3.75 -19.08 -9.31
C ALA A 204 -3.35 -18.97 -10.80
N GLY A 205 -4.33 -18.65 -11.66
CA GLY A 205 -4.20 -18.41 -13.07
C GLY A 205 -5.13 -19.26 -13.95
N LEU A 206 -6.16 -18.62 -14.50
CA LEU A 206 -6.57 -18.88 -15.88
C LEU A 206 -5.41 -18.65 -16.89
N PRO A 207 -4.33 -17.93 -16.52
CA PRO A 207 -3.00 -18.06 -17.13
C PRO A 207 -2.27 -19.42 -17.04
N VAL A 208 -2.68 -20.39 -16.21
CA VAL A 208 -1.90 -21.62 -15.92
C VAL A 208 -1.90 -22.61 -17.08
N LEU A 209 -2.97 -22.67 -17.88
CA LEU A 209 -2.96 -23.44 -19.12
C LEU A 209 -2.04 -22.83 -20.20
N LEU A 210 -1.67 -21.54 -20.09
CA LEU A 210 -0.60 -20.91 -20.86
C LEU A 210 0.78 -21.06 -20.18
N SER A 211 0.84 -21.32 -18.88
CA SER A 211 2.07 -21.49 -18.11
C SER A 211 2.66 -22.90 -18.16
N LEU A 212 1.98 -23.87 -18.80
CA LEU A 212 2.57 -25.17 -19.12
C LEU A 212 3.74 -25.08 -20.14
N LEU A 213 3.97 -23.91 -20.74
CA LEU A 213 5.23 -23.56 -21.45
C LEU A 213 6.34 -23.04 -20.50
N GLY A 214 6.09 -22.91 -19.20
CA GLY A 214 6.98 -22.34 -18.18
C GLY A 214 7.63 -23.36 -17.24
N LEU A 215 7.60 -24.65 -17.56
CA LEU A 215 8.05 -25.78 -16.72
C LEU A 215 9.57 -25.85 -16.43
N LEU A 216 10.31 -24.75 -16.54
CA LEU A 216 11.72 -24.63 -16.10
C LEU A 216 12.03 -23.28 -15.41
N ALA A 217 11.07 -22.67 -14.72
CA ALA A 217 11.21 -21.31 -14.19
C ALA A 217 11.88 -21.22 -12.79
N ARG A 218 13.14 -21.65 -12.67
CA ARG A 218 14.09 -20.98 -11.76
C ARG A 218 14.89 -19.98 -12.60
N LYS A 219 14.24 -18.93 -13.11
CA LYS A 219 14.94 -17.84 -13.83
C LYS A 219 14.17 -16.51 -13.81
N LYS A 220 14.76 -15.56 -13.08
CA LYS A 220 14.60 -14.10 -13.11
C LYS A 220 13.15 -13.58 -13.03
N ILE A 221 12.85 -12.89 -11.93
CA ILE A 221 11.71 -11.97 -11.73
C ILE A 221 11.53 -10.97 -12.91
N MET A 222 12.52 -10.84 -13.79
CA MET A 222 12.51 -10.05 -15.03
C MET A 222 11.87 -10.73 -16.27
N GLY A 223 11.04 -11.78 -16.11
CA GLY A 223 10.46 -12.54 -17.24
C GLY A 223 9.69 -11.72 -18.29
N ASN A 224 9.20 -10.52 -17.93
CA ASN A 224 8.72 -9.54 -18.90
C ASN A 224 8.80 -8.12 -18.31
N MET A 225 9.95 -7.46 -18.47
CA MET A 225 10.20 -6.07 -18.02
C MET A 225 9.07 -5.12 -18.42
N THR A 226 8.48 -5.32 -19.59
CA THR A 226 7.36 -4.54 -20.10
C THR A 226 6.12 -4.66 -19.20
N LEU A 227 5.79 -5.85 -18.70
CA LEU A 227 4.67 -6.02 -17.76
C LEU A 227 4.89 -5.30 -16.44
N PHE A 228 6.13 -5.26 -15.94
CA PHE A 228 6.47 -4.49 -14.74
C PHE A 228 6.26 -2.99 -14.98
N ILE A 229 6.80 -2.47 -16.07
CA ILE A 229 6.64 -1.05 -16.43
C ILE A 229 5.17 -0.70 -16.59
N ILE A 230 4.39 -1.54 -17.31
CA ILE A 230 2.94 -1.33 -17.47
C ILE A 230 2.23 -1.43 -16.13
N GLY A 231 2.53 -2.42 -15.29
CA GLY A 231 1.91 -2.58 -13.97
C GLY A 231 2.18 -1.38 -13.06
N ILE A 232 3.42 -0.91 -13.01
CA ILE A 232 3.81 0.30 -12.26
C ILE A 232 3.09 1.53 -12.84
N ALA A 233 3.11 1.71 -14.16
CA ALA A 233 2.44 2.83 -14.82
C ALA A 233 0.92 2.83 -14.56
N LEU A 234 0.27 1.66 -14.62
CA LEU A 234 -1.15 1.50 -14.32
C LEU A 234 -1.45 1.84 -12.86
N LEU A 235 -0.64 1.33 -11.92
CA LEU A 235 -0.83 1.62 -10.50
C LEU A 235 -0.61 3.11 -10.21
N SER A 236 0.47 3.70 -10.71
CA SER A 236 0.78 5.12 -10.53
C SER A 236 -0.26 6.03 -11.18
N ALA A 237 -0.55 5.84 -12.47
CA ALA A 237 -1.52 6.66 -13.19
C ALA A 237 -2.92 6.47 -12.64
N GLY A 238 -3.34 5.23 -12.35
CA GLY A 238 -4.65 4.94 -11.78
C GLY A 238 -4.81 5.55 -10.39
N THR A 239 -3.78 5.48 -9.54
CA THR A 239 -3.79 6.14 -8.22
C THR A 239 -3.94 7.65 -8.39
N TYR A 240 -3.14 8.27 -9.26
CA TYR A 240 -3.26 9.71 -9.53
C TYR A 240 -4.64 10.08 -10.10
N LEU A 241 -5.20 9.29 -11.00
CA LEU A 241 -6.53 9.51 -11.58
C LEU A 241 -7.65 9.35 -10.55
N MET A 242 -7.54 8.44 -9.58
CA MET A 242 -8.49 8.34 -8.47
C MET A 242 -8.48 9.60 -7.61
N ARG A 243 -7.27 10.09 -7.29
CA ARG A 243 -7.05 11.33 -6.52
C ARG A 243 -7.64 12.55 -7.25
N LEU A 244 -7.29 12.70 -8.53
CA LEU A 244 -7.76 13.78 -9.38
C LEU A 244 -9.27 13.67 -9.68
N GLY A 245 -9.76 12.46 -9.92
CA GLY A 245 -11.15 12.16 -10.20
C GLY A 245 -12.04 12.56 -9.03
N GLY A 246 -11.65 12.20 -7.80
CA GLY A 246 -12.31 12.69 -6.59
C GLY A 246 -12.35 14.22 -6.52
N ALA A 247 -11.19 14.86 -6.70
CA ALA A 247 -11.09 16.32 -6.64
C ALA A 247 -11.92 17.02 -7.72
N LYS A 248 -12.00 16.47 -8.95
CA LYS A 248 -12.77 17.04 -10.05
C LYS A 248 -14.27 16.75 -9.97
N LEU A 249 -14.68 15.57 -9.48
CA LEU A 249 -16.10 15.21 -9.43
C LEU A 249 -16.84 15.94 -8.30
N GLY A 250 -16.15 16.40 -7.26
CA GLY A 250 -16.71 17.31 -6.26
C GLY A 250 -18.05 16.82 -5.70
N SER A 251 -19.07 17.70 -5.64
CA SER A 251 -20.41 17.35 -5.14
C SER A 251 -21.20 16.40 -6.04
N ARG A 252 -20.75 16.12 -7.28
CA ARG A 252 -21.44 15.20 -8.20
C ARG A 252 -21.26 13.72 -7.81
N LEU A 253 -20.25 13.42 -7.00
CA LEU A 253 -20.03 12.12 -6.35
C LEU A 253 -19.93 12.31 -4.84
N ALA A 254 -20.97 12.86 -4.21
CA ALA A 254 -21.12 12.77 -2.77
C ALA A 254 -21.38 11.30 -2.38
N LEU A 255 -20.31 10.50 -2.31
CA LEU A 255 -20.37 9.12 -1.84
C LEU A 255 -20.88 9.13 -0.40
N SER A 256 -21.93 8.37 -0.13
CA SER A 256 -22.47 8.20 1.22
C SER A 256 -21.39 7.69 2.17
N GLU A 257 -21.48 8.04 3.46
CA GLU A 257 -20.56 7.53 4.49
C GLU A 257 -20.46 6.00 4.46
N ARG A 258 -21.58 5.32 4.18
CA ARG A 258 -21.64 3.87 3.95
C ARG A 258 -20.73 3.42 2.82
N SER A 259 -20.72 4.12 1.69
CA SER A 259 -19.89 3.77 0.53
C SER A 259 -18.40 4.01 0.83
N GLN A 260 -18.08 5.09 1.55
CA GLN A 260 -16.71 5.37 1.98
C GLN A 260 -16.20 4.29 2.95
N ALA A 261 -17.03 3.90 3.92
CA ALA A 261 -16.73 2.81 4.84
C ALA A 261 -16.54 1.48 4.09
N LEU A 262 -17.37 1.18 3.09
CA LEU A 262 -17.22 -0.02 2.27
C LEU A 262 -15.92 -0.02 1.46
N LEU A 263 -15.47 1.11 0.92
CA LEU A 263 -14.18 1.20 0.22
C LEU A 263 -13.00 0.97 1.17
N SER A 264 -13.07 1.53 2.38
CA SER A 264 -12.05 1.32 3.42
C SER A 264 -12.02 -0.14 3.89
N ASP A 265 -13.19 -0.74 4.10
CA ASP A 265 -13.31 -2.15 4.46
C ASP A 265 -12.82 -3.06 3.32
N ALA A 266 -13.13 -2.75 2.06
CA ALA A 266 -12.67 -3.52 0.91
C ALA A 266 -11.14 -3.55 0.81
N ALA A 267 -10.47 -2.41 1.02
CA ALA A 267 -9.02 -2.35 1.06
C ALA A 267 -8.45 -3.21 2.21
N THR A 268 -9.07 -3.14 3.39
CA THR A 268 -8.70 -3.95 4.57
C THR A 268 -8.87 -5.44 4.31
N VAL A 269 -10.02 -5.83 3.77
CA VAL A 269 -10.34 -7.21 3.39
C VAL A 269 -9.32 -7.73 2.38
N LEU A 270 -9.02 -6.95 1.34
CA LEU A 270 -8.10 -7.37 0.29
C LEU A 270 -6.68 -7.56 0.82
N LEU A 271 -6.16 -6.61 1.60
CA LEU A 271 -4.85 -6.72 2.24
C LEU A 271 -4.78 -7.94 3.18
N PHE A 272 -5.83 -8.16 3.97
CA PHE A 272 -5.91 -9.30 4.89
C PHE A 272 -5.98 -10.64 4.15
N SER A 273 -6.82 -10.75 3.12
CA SER A 273 -6.94 -11.93 2.28
C SER A 273 -5.62 -12.27 1.60
N VAL A 274 -4.93 -11.28 1.02
CA VAL A 274 -3.62 -11.48 0.39
C VAL A 274 -2.57 -11.90 1.42
N ALA A 275 -2.57 -11.29 2.61
CA ALA A 275 -1.67 -11.68 3.69
C ALA A 275 -1.85 -13.15 4.08
N LEU A 276 -3.10 -13.59 4.27
CA LEU A 276 -3.36 -14.99 4.62
C LEU A 276 -3.08 -15.94 3.47
N ALA A 277 -3.47 -15.60 2.24
CA ALA A 277 -3.17 -16.42 1.07
C ALA A 277 -1.66 -16.65 0.91
N THR A 278 -0.86 -15.58 1.01
CA THR A 278 0.61 -15.66 0.94
C THR A 278 1.26 -16.30 2.18
N THR A 279 0.53 -16.40 3.30
CA THR A 279 0.99 -17.17 4.48
C THR A 279 0.80 -18.67 4.30
N PHE A 280 -0.33 -19.08 3.71
CA PHE A 280 -0.76 -20.49 3.66
C PHE A 280 -0.45 -21.19 2.33
N TYR A 281 -0.21 -20.44 1.26
CA TYR A 281 -0.01 -20.97 -0.08
C TYR A 281 1.27 -20.42 -0.74
N GLU A 282 2.01 -21.33 -1.39
CA GLU A 282 3.04 -20.99 -2.37
C GLU A 282 2.53 -21.39 -3.76
N GLY A 283 2.09 -20.41 -4.54
CA GLY A 283 1.37 -20.67 -5.79
C GLY A 283 0.05 -21.41 -5.51
N GLU A 284 -0.12 -22.61 -6.07
CA GLU A 284 -1.30 -23.47 -5.85
C GLU A 284 -1.12 -24.45 -4.70
N HIS A 285 0.11 -24.60 -4.20
CA HIS A 285 0.42 -25.60 -3.20
C HIS A 285 0.22 -25.04 -1.80
N PHE A 286 -0.57 -25.76 -1.01
CA PHE A 286 -0.68 -25.50 0.42
C PHE A 286 0.67 -25.75 1.08
N ALA A 287 1.29 -24.70 1.61
CA ALA A 287 2.64 -24.75 2.18
C ALA A 287 2.69 -25.38 3.59
N GLY A 288 1.54 -25.78 4.15
CA GLY A 288 1.43 -26.47 5.44
C GLY A 288 1.33 -25.52 6.66
N MET A 289 0.58 -25.92 7.70
CA MET A 289 0.46 -25.16 8.97
C MET A 289 1.73 -25.19 9.84
N ALA A 290 2.64 -26.13 9.60
CA ALA A 290 3.66 -26.51 10.58
C ALA A 290 5.03 -25.83 10.40
N ALA A 291 5.35 -25.20 9.27
CA ALA A 291 6.71 -24.69 9.04
C ALA A 291 6.90 -23.20 9.32
N ARG A 292 5.86 -22.35 9.23
CA ARG A 292 6.05 -20.88 9.19
C ARG A 292 5.09 -20.01 10.00
N SER A 293 3.90 -20.46 10.39
CA SER A 293 2.79 -19.55 10.75
C SER A 293 2.38 -19.52 12.23
N TRP A 294 2.49 -20.62 12.99
CA TRP A 294 1.92 -20.68 14.35
C TRP A 294 2.75 -19.96 15.44
N GLY A 295 4.09 -20.02 15.36
CA GLY A 295 4.97 -19.32 16.29
C GLY A 295 4.95 -17.79 16.14
N TRP A 296 4.63 -17.30 14.94
CA TRP A 296 4.64 -15.89 14.56
C TRP A 296 3.32 -15.18 14.85
N LEU A 297 2.18 -15.80 14.50
CA LEU A 297 0.86 -15.28 14.87
C LEU A 297 0.76 -15.10 16.39
N ARG A 298 1.25 -16.06 17.18
CA ARG A 298 1.31 -15.92 18.65
C ARG A 298 2.14 -14.74 19.13
N ARG A 299 3.27 -14.43 18.48
CA ARG A 299 4.15 -13.31 18.87
C ARG A 299 3.60 -11.94 18.46
N ILE A 300 2.95 -11.85 17.30
CA ILE A 300 2.34 -10.60 16.82
C ILE A 300 1.10 -10.27 17.65
N PHE A 301 0.23 -11.26 17.93
CA PHE A 301 -0.94 -11.07 18.78
C PHE A 301 -0.63 -10.96 20.28
N SER A 302 0.58 -11.32 20.73
CA SER A 302 1.01 -11.06 22.12
C SER A 302 1.63 -9.67 22.33
N LEU A 303 1.94 -8.95 21.25
CA LEU A 303 2.56 -7.61 21.28
C LEU A 303 1.57 -6.48 20.95
N ALA A 304 0.31 -6.81 20.65
CA ALA A 304 -0.80 -5.89 20.43
C ALA A 304 -1.77 -5.93 21.62
#